data_AF-A0A8T3B5C3-F1
#
_entry.id   AF-A0A8T3B5C3-F1
#
_cell.length_a   1.000
_cell.length_b   1.000
_cell.length_c   1.000
_cell.angle_alpha   90.00
_cell.angle_beta   90.00
_cell.angle_gamma   90.00
#
_symmetry.space_group_name_H-M   'P 1'
#
loop_
_entity.id
_entity.type
_entity.pdbx_description
1 polymer ?
#
loop_
_entity_poly.entity_id
_entity_poly.type
_entity_poly.pdbx_seq_one_letter_code
_entity_poly.pdbx_strand_id
1 'polypeptide(L)'
;MEPGVIVCLFFLLALALFSYVCGKECTNIPTQTSSHTIRSQLRKDSWEGELLSHYQSSIIDKSTYMDLLPRKLLERESVVESFDWKILYQSMSSDGISKQQQGGDFLMEVSLHDVRLDPNSVHGQAQQTNMEYLLLLDLDSLVWSFRKQAGLETPGTPYGGWEAPDVEL
;
A
#
# COMPACT_ATOMS: atom_id res chain seq x y z
N MET A 1 10.48 53.03 -40.01
CA MET A 1 10.37 52.20 -38.79
C MET A 1 11.81 51.95 -38.36
N GLU A 2 12.24 52.60 -37.28
CA GLU A 2 13.63 52.54 -36.82
C GLU A 2 14.04 51.09 -36.52
N PRO A 3 15.26 50.66 -36.87
CA PRO A 3 15.71 49.26 -36.70
C PRO A 3 15.61 48.79 -35.24
N GLY A 4 15.75 49.71 -34.27
CA GLY A 4 15.57 49.41 -32.85
C GLY A 4 14.15 48.97 -32.47
N VAL A 5 13.12 49.48 -33.15
CA VAL A 5 11.72 49.12 -32.86
C VAL A 5 11.42 47.69 -33.32
N ILE A 6 12.02 47.28 -34.45
CA ILE A 6 11.87 45.93 -35.00
C ILE A 6 12.54 44.92 -34.05
N VAL A 7 13.75 45.21 -33.57
CA VAL A 7 14.45 44.34 -32.61
C VAL A 7 13.69 44.21 -31.29
N CYS A 8 13.15 45.31 -30.75
CA CYS A 8 12.32 45.27 -29.55
C CYS A 8 11.04 44.45 -29.74
N LEU A 9 10.38 44.56 -30.90
CA LEU A 9 9.19 43.75 -31.21
C LEU A 9 9.51 42.26 -31.30
N PHE A 10 10.62 41.89 -31.94
CA PHE A 10 11.06 40.49 -31.98
C PHE A 10 11.40 39.96 -30.58
N PHE A 11 12.04 40.77 -29.73
CA PHE A 11 12.35 40.39 -28.35
C PHE A 11 11.09 40.18 -27.51
N LEU A 12 10.11 41.08 -27.62
CA LEU A 12 8.83 40.96 -26.91
C LEU A 12 8.03 39.75 -27.40
N LEU A 13 8.05 39.48 -28.71
CA LEU A 13 7.40 38.29 -29.29
C LEU A 13 8.08 37.00 -28.80
N ALA A 14 9.41 36.97 -28.73
CA ALA A 14 10.15 35.83 -28.19
C ALA A 14 9.80 35.58 -26.71
N LEU A 15 9.79 36.63 -25.88
CA LEU A 15 9.41 36.52 -24.45
C LEU A 15 7.96 36.04 -24.26
N ALA A 16 7.03 36.46 -25.13
CA ALA A 16 5.65 36.01 -25.10
C ALA A 16 5.47 34.55 -25.54
N LEU A 17 6.34 34.04 -26.41
CA LEU A 17 6.33 32.63 -26.83
C LEU A 17 7.02 31.72 -25.80
N PHE A 18 8.00 32.22 -25.04
CA PHE A 18 8.67 31.47 -23.97
C PHE A 18 7.87 31.37 -22.67
N SER A 19 6.96 32.30 -22.39
CA SER A 19 6.19 32.35 -21.13
C SER A 19 5.02 31.36 -21.07
N TYR A 20 4.71 30.63 -22.14
CA TYR A 20 3.62 29.66 -22.20
C TYR A 20 4.04 28.20 -21.97
N VAL A 21 5.29 27.96 -21.55
CA VAL A 21 5.71 26.63 -21.10
C VAL A 21 5.40 26.51 -19.59
N CYS A 22 4.12 26.35 -19.27
CA CYS A 22 3.76 25.73 -18.00
C CYS A 22 4.09 24.24 -18.12
N GLY A 23 5.24 23.82 -17.60
CA GLY A 23 5.43 22.41 -17.31
C GLY A 23 4.29 21.96 -16.39
N LYS A 24 3.59 20.88 -16.74
CA LYS A 24 2.72 20.19 -15.78
C LYS A 24 3.61 19.79 -14.61
N GLU A 25 3.34 20.33 -13.42
CA GLU A 25 4.05 19.94 -12.22
C GLU A 25 3.69 18.49 -11.91
N CYS A 26 4.67 17.59 -11.99
CA CYS A 26 4.44 16.17 -11.76
C CYS A 26 3.97 15.95 -10.32
N THR A 27 2.78 15.40 -10.13
CA THR A 27 2.23 14.98 -8.83
C THR A 27 2.97 13.77 -8.21
N ASN A 28 4.16 13.44 -8.72
CA ASN A 28 5.02 12.33 -8.23
C ASN A 28 5.93 12.73 -7.06
N ILE A 29 5.82 13.95 -6.54
CA ILE A 29 6.39 14.28 -5.23
C ILE A 29 5.34 13.87 -4.20
N PRO A 30 5.48 12.73 -3.51
CA PRO A 30 4.59 12.39 -2.41
C PRO A 30 4.65 13.55 -1.42
N THR A 31 3.56 14.29 -1.28
CA THR A 31 3.41 15.27 -0.20
C THR A 31 3.67 14.53 1.11
N GLN A 32 4.27 15.18 2.11
CA GLN A 32 4.63 14.49 3.36
C GLN A 32 3.43 13.75 4.00
N THR A 33 2.21 14.18 3.71
CA THR A 33 0.96 13.55 4.14
C THR A 33 0.56 12.28 3.38
N SER A 34 1.22 11.91 2.28
CA SER A 34 0.98 10.66 1.55
C SER A 34 1.82 9.48 2.08
N SER A 35 2.87 9.77 2.84
CA SER A 35 3.64 8.74 3.55
C SER A 35 2.81 8.16 4.71
N HIS A 36 2.57 6.84 4.68
CA HIS A 36 1.90 6.13 5.76
C HIS A 36 2.62 6.30 7.11
N THR A 37 3.95 6.40 7.08
CA THR A 37 4.77 6.63 8.28
C THR A 37 4.51 8.01 8.88
N ILE A 38 4.52 9.06 8.06
CA ILE A 38 4.27 10.44 8.53
C ILE A 38 2.82 10.62 8.98
N ARG A 39 1.84 10.02 8.28
CA ARG A 39 0.43 9.99 8.74
C ARG A 39 0.27 9.31 10.09
N SER A 40 1.00 8.23 10.35
CA SER A 40 0.95 7.54 11.64
C SER A 40 1.53 8.39 12.78
N GLN A 41 2.58 9.17 12.49
CA GLN A 41 3.21 10.08 13.46
C GLN A 41 2.33 11.29 13.75
N LEU A 42 1.80 11.97 12.72
CA LEU A 42 0.89 13.11 12.89
C LEU A 42 -0.43 12.72 13.58
N ARG A 43 -0.88 11.47 13.43
CA ARG A 43 -2.04 10.94 14.17
C ARG A 43 -1.78 10.79 15.67
N LYS A 44 -0.52 10.52 16.07
CA LYS A 44 -0.13 10.43 17.49
C LYS A 44 -0.10 11.80 18.16
N ASP A 45 0.29 12.83 17.44
CA ASP A 45 0.49 14.19 17.99
C ASP A 45 -0.81 15.00 18.07
N SER A 46 -1.90 14.51 17.47
CA SER A 46 -3.24 15.07 17.63
C SER A 46 -3.80 14.72 19.01
N TRP A 47 -4.60 15.62 19.61
CA TRP A 47 -5.36 15.35 20.84
C TRP A 47 -6.27 14.10 20.71
N GLU A 48 -6.62 13.73 19.48
CA GLU A 48 -7.30 12.47 19.15
C GLU A 48 -6.43 11.24 19.42
N GLY A 49 -5.10 11.33 19.27
CA GLY A 49 -4.14 10.27 19.57
C GLY A 49 -3.97 10.04 21.07
N GLU A 50 -4.02 11.11 21.85
CA GLU A 50 -3.99 11.05 23.32
C GLU A 50 -5.32 10.49 23.87
N LEU A 51 -6.46 10.93 23.30
CA LEU A 51 -7.78 10.38 23.57
C LEU A 51 -7.86 8.89 23.18
N LEU A 52 -7.39 8.51 21.99
CA LEU A 52 -7.32 7.11 21.55
C LEU A 52 -6.40 6.28 22.42
N SER A 53 -5.29 6.83 22.92
CA SER A 53 -4.40 6.10 23.84
C SER A 53 -5.09 5.79 25.18
N HIS A 54 -5.85 6.74 25.70
CA HIS A 54 -6.65 6.55 26.92
C HIS A 54 -7.82 5.61 26.69
N TYR A 55 -8.52 5.73 25.55
CA TYR A 55 -9.59 4.81 25.16
C TYR A 55 -9.06 3.39 24.92
N GLN A 56 -7.90 3.24 24.30
CA GLN A 56 -7.26 1.96 24.07
C GLN A 56 -6.82 1.35 25.40
N SER A 57 -6.28 2.15 26.32
CA SER A 57 -5.97 1.72 27.68
C SER A 57 -7.21 1.29 28.48
N SER A 58 -8.37 1.92 28.25
CA SER A 58 -9.65 1.54 28.88
C SER A 58 -10.39 0.39 28.17
N ILE A 59 -10.18 0.20 26.87
CA ILE A 59 -10.68 -0.95 26.10
C ILE A 59 -9.84 -2.21 26.43
N ILE A 60 -8.56 -2.03 26.78
CA ILE A 60 -7.68 -3.09 27.30
C ILE A 60 -7.95 -3.29 28.81
N ASP A 61 -9.22 -3.40 29.22
CA ASP A 61 -9.50 -4.11 30.46
C ASP A 61 -9.30 -5.61 30.19
N LYS A 62 -8.16 -6.12 30.65
CA LYS A 62 -7.61 -7.46 30.36
C LYS A 62 -8.54 -8.61 30.77
N SER A 63 -9.60 -8.31 31.51
CA SER A 63 -10.67 -9.24 31.91
C SER A 63 -11.63 -9.56 30.76
N THR A 64 -12.04 -8.56 29.96
CA THR A 64 -13.08 -8.68 28.92
C THR A 64 -12.67 -9.60 27.77
N TYR A 65 -11.38 -9.70 27.46
CA TYR A 65 -10.88 -10.57 26.38
C TYR A 65 -10.87 -12.05 26.78
N MET A 66 -10.80 -12.34 28.08
CA MET A 66 -10.82 -13.71 28.61
C MET A 66 -12.20 -14.36 28.41
N ASP A 67 -13.27 -13.57 28.41
CA ASP A 67 -14.65 -14.00 28.18
C ASP A 67 -14.98 -14.24 26.70
N LEU A 68 -14.17 -13.70 25.78
CA LEU A 68 -14.33 -13.89 24.33
C LEU A 68 -13.63 -15.17 23.82
N LEU A 69 -12.94 -15.90 24.71
CA LEU A 69 -12.31 -17.15 24.33
C LEU A 69 -13.37 -18.20 23.94
N PRO A 70 -13.19 -18.89 22.79
CA PRO A 70 -14.14 -19.89 22.33
C PRO A 70 -14.40 -20.95 23.42
N ARG A 71 -15.65 -21.10 23.83
CA ARG A 71 -16.09 -21.99 24.92
C ARG A 71 -15.65 -23.46 24.74
N LYS A 72 -15.40 -23.89 23.50
CA LYS A 72 -14.90 -25.23 23.16
C LYS A 72 -13.46 -25.51 23.58
N LEU A 73 -12.68 -24.48 23.92
CA LEU A 73 -11.31 -24.64 24.45
C LEU A 73 -11.31 -24.84 25.97
N LEU A 74 -12.33 -24.32 26.67
CA LEU A 74 -12.42 -24.34 28.14
C LEU A 74 -12.85 -25.69 28.73
N GLU A 75 -13.45 -26.57 27.93
CA GLU A 75 -13.96 -27.87 28.41
C GLU A 75 -12.89 -28.97 28.46
N ARG A 76 -11.72 -28.80 27.83
CA ARG A 76 -10.77 -29.92 27.68
C ARG A 76 -9.71 -30.04 28.78
N GLU A 77 -9.22 -28.96 29.39
CA GLU A 77 -8.16 -29.05 30.40
C GLU A 77 -8.19 -27.82 31.33
N SER A 78 -9.12 -27.85 32.28
CA SER A 78 -9.24 -26.79 33.27
C SER A 78 -8.02 -26.79 34.20
N VAL A 79 -7.45 -25.59 34.34
CA VAL A 79 -6.53 -25.09 35.40
C VAL A 79 -5.04 -24.92 35.03
N VAL A 80 -4.47 -25.59 34.02
CA VAL A 80 -3.02 -25.42 33.71
C VAL A 80 -2.74 -24.58 32.45
N GLU A 81 -3.56 -24.68 31.40
CA GLU A 81 -3.32 -23.97 30.12
C GLU A 81 -3.76 -22.50 30.11
N SER A 82 -4.68 -22.09 30.99
CA SER A 82 -5.18 -20.71 31.02
C SER A 82 -4.13 -19.68 31.50
N PHE A 83 -3.09 -20.15 32.18
CA PHE A 83 -1.97 -19.33 32.62
C PHE A 83 -0.96 -19.09 31.48
N ASP A 84 -0.84 -20.05 30.54
CA ASP A 84 0.21 -20.07 29.53
C ASP A 84 -0.03 -19.04 28.41
N TRP A 85 -1.27 -18.94 27.91
CA TRP A 85 -1.61 -17.96 26.89
C TRP A 85 -1.56 -16.50 27.41
N LYS A 86 -1.86 -16.31 28.70
CA LYS A 86 -1.77 -14.99 29.35
C LYS A 86 -0.32 -14.56 29.50
N ILE A 87 0.57 -15.51 29.82
CA ILE A 87 2.02 -15.29 29.86
C ILE A 87 2.55 -15.00 28.46
N LEU A 88 2.16 -15.77 27.45
CA LEU A 88 2.57 -15.58 26.05
C LEU A 88 2.12 -14.21 25.50
N TYR A 89 0.86 -13.84 25.75
CA TYR A 89 0.35 -12.55 25.30
C TYR A 89 0.99 -11.38 26.05
N GLN A 90 1.25 -11.56 27.35
CA GLN A 90 2.00 -10.58 28.14
C GLN A 90 3.44 -10.45 27.66
N SER A 91 4.15 -11.53 27.33
CA SER A 91 5.51 -11.46 26.79
C SER A 91 5.57 -10.77 25.43
N MET A 92 4.54 -10.94 24.60
CA MET A 92 4.45 -10.24 23.31
C MET A 92 4.05 -8.76 23.45
N SER A 93 3.30 -8.42 24.50
CA SER A 93 2.79 -7.05 24.73
C SER A 93 3.64 -6.22 25.69
N SER A 94 4.47 -6.84 26.54
CA SER A 94 5.30 -6.15 27.54
C SER A 94 6.62 -5.63 26.98
N ASP A 95 6.94 -5.91 25.72
CA ASP A 95 8.15 -5.39 25.07
C ASP A 95 7.95 -3.99 24.49
N GLY A 96 7.69 -3.07 25.42
CA GLY A 96 8.28 -1.74 25.36
C GLY A 96 9.51 -1.70 26.27
N ILE A 97 10.70 -1.74 25.66
CA ILE A 97 11.99 -1.28 26.21
C ILE A 97 12.81 -2.34 26.98
N SER A 98 13.42 -3.28 26.26
CA SER A 98 14.84 -3.58 26.49
C SER A 98 15.62 -3.31 25.19
N LYS A 99 16.43 -2.25 25.19
CA LYS A 99 17.21 -1.77 24.03
C LYS A 99 18.42 -2.67 23.70
N GLN A 100 18.30 -3.98 23.91
CA GLN A 100 19.46 -4.86 23.86
C GLN A 100 19.14 -6.24 23.31
N GLN A 101 18.41 -6.28 22.21
CA GLN A 101 18.53 -7.31 21.18
C GLN A 101 17.91 -6.73 19.91
N GLN A 102 18.67 -6.69 18.83
CA GLN A 102 18.17 -6.41 17.50
C GLN A 102 17.15 -7.50 17.15
N GLY A 103 15.87 -7.25 17.46
CA GLY A 103 14.75 -8.14 17.15
C GLY A 103 14.40 -8.09 15.67
N GLY A 104 15.36 -8.44 14.81
CA GLY A 104 15.18 -8.43 13.37
C GLY A 104 14.30 -9.57 12.84
N ASP A 105 14.27 -10.74 13.51
CA ASP A 105 13.89 -11.99 12.83
C ASP A 105 13.03 -12.94 13.70
N PHE A 106 12.17 -12.45 14.60
CA PHE A 106 11.30 -13.39 15.34
C PHE A 106 10.30 -14.11 14.41
N LEU A 107 9.78 -13.41 13.40
CA LEU A 107 8.95 -13.97 12.35
C LEU A 107 9.60 -13.67 11.00
N MET A 108 9.74 -14.72 10.19
CA MET A 108 10.31 -14.63 8.85
C MET A 108 9.24 -14.92 7.81
N GLU A 109 9.29 -14.17 6.71
CA GLU A 109 8.51 -14.50 5.52
C GLU A 109 8.99 -15.85 4.97
N VAL A 110 8.03 -16.68 4.58
CA VAL A 110 8.31 -17.94 3.89
C VAL A 110 8.15 -17.70 2.39
N SER A 111 9.15 -18.11 1.60
CA SER A 111 9.09 -18.04 0.15
C SER A 111 7.85 -18.78 -0.37
N LEU A 112 7.14 -18.16 -1.32
CA LEU A 112 5.99 -18.80 -1.98
C LEU A 112 6.35 -20.12 -2.67
N HIS A 113 7.63 -20.33 -3.04
CA HIS A 113 8.10 -21.58 -3.64
C HIS A 113 8.13 -22.75 -2.63
N ASP A 114 8.25 -22.45 -1.34
CA ASP A 114 8.33 -23.46 -0.27
C ASP A 114 6.94 -23.83 0.27
N VAL A 115 5.88 -23.17 -0.21
CA VAL A 115 4.49 -23.39 0.21
C VAL A 115 3.68 -23.92 -0.96
N ARG A 116 3.12 -25.11 -0.81
CA ARG A 116 2.20 -25.71 -1.78
C ARG A 116 0.80 -25.76 -1.21
N LEU A 117 -0.14 -25.11 -1.91
CA LEU A 117 -1.56 -25.22 -1.60
C LEU A 117 -2.08 -26.60 -2.03
N ASP A 118 -2.99 -27.17 -1.24
CA ASP A 118 -3.73 -28.36 -1.64
C ASP A 118 -4.63 -28.00 -2.84
N PRO A 119 -4.50 -28.68 -4.00
CA PRO A 119 -5.31 -28.38 -5.19
C PRO A 119 -6.82 -28.48 -4.96
N ASN A 120 -7.27 -29.32 -4.03
CA ASN A 120 -8.68 -29.50 -3.73
C ASN A 120 -9.22 -28.49 -2.71
N SER A 121 -8.34 -27.70 -2.08
CA SER A 121 -8.75 -26.63 -1.18
C SER A 121 -9.34 -25.45 -1.95
N VAL A 122 -10.13 -24.61 -1.26
CA VAL A 122 -10.70 -23.39 -1.84
C VAL A 122 -9.60 -22.47 -2.38
N HIS A 123 -8.47 -22.36 -1.66
CA HIS A 123 -7.34 -21.52 -2.10
C HIS A 123 -6.58 -22.12 -3.29
N GLY A 124 -6.44 -23.44 -3.37
CA GLY A 124 -5.85 -24.11 -4.53
C GLY A 124 -6.69 -23.93 -5.79
N GLN A 125 -8.02 -24.07 -5.68
CA GLN A 125 -8.94 -23.78 -6.78
C GLN A 125 -8.88 -22.30 -7.21
N ALA A 126 -8.86 -21.37 -6.24
CA ALA A 126 -8.74 -19.95 -6.54
C ALA A 126 -7.41 -19.61 -7.24
N GLN A 127 -6.29 -20.22 -6.82
CA GLN A 127 -4.99 -20.05 -7.46
C GLN A 127 -5.04 -20.51 -8.91
N GLN A 128 -5.62 -21.68 -9.18
CA GLN A 128 -5.74 -22.21 -10.54
C GLN A 128 -6.61 -21.33 -11.43
N THR A 129 -7.79 -20.94 -10.97
CA THR A 129 -8.69 -20.05 -11.72
C THR A 129 -8.05 -18.70 -12.01
N ASN A 130 -7.31 -18.13 -11.04
CA ASN A 130 -6.58 -16.88 -11.26
C ASN A 130 -5.46 -17.03 -12.29
N MET A 131 -4.73 -18.16 -12.27
CA MET A 131 -3.70 -18.44 -13.27
C MET A 131 -4.29 -18.52 -14.67
N GLU A 132 -5.41 -19.23 -14.83
CA GLU A 132 -6.12 -19.33 -16.12
C GLU A 132 -6.61 -17.97 -16.61
N TYR A 133 -7.15 -17.15 -15.71
CA TYR A 133 -7.57 -15.79 -16.03
C TYR A 133 -6.40 -14.91 -16.50
N LEU A 134 -5.25 -14.97 -15.82
CA LEU A 134 -4.06 -14.19 -16.20
C LEU A 134 -3.53 -14.60 -17.58
N LEU A 135 -3.58 -15.89 -17.90
CA LEU A 135 -3.14 -16.42 -19.21
C LEU A 135 -4.13 -16.12 -20.34
N LEU A 136 -5.37 -15.73 -20.02
CA LEU A 136 -6.36 -15.28 -21.01
C LEU A 136 -6.07 -13.86 -21.52
N LEU A 137 -5.33 -13.05 -20.74
CA LEU A 137 -5.06 -11.66 -21.10
C LEU A 137 -4.14 -11.57 -22.32
N ASP A 138 -4.49 -10.71 -23.27
CA ASP A 138 -3.70 -10.44 -24.46
C ASP A 138 -2.58 -9.45 -24.14
N LEU A 139 -1.35 -9.92 -24.29
CA LEU A 139 -0.14 -9.15 -24.00
C LEU A 139 -0.03 -7.91 -24.88
N ASP A 140 -0.42 -7.97 -26.15
CA ASP A 140 -0.31 -6.82 -27.06
C ASP A 140 -1.27 -5.70 -26.66
N SER A 141 -2.48 -6.09 -26.22
CA SER A 141 -3.48 -5.18 -25.68
C SER A 141 -3.06 -4.57 -24.33
N LEU A 142 -2.39 -5.34 -23.45
CA LEU A 142 -1.89 -4.86 -22.16
C LEU A 142 -0.77 -3.82 -22.30
N VAL A 143 0.14 -3.99 -23.27
CA VAL A 143 1.27 -3.07 -23.45
C VAL A 143 0.99 -1.93 -24.43
N TRP A 144 -0.24 -1.87 -24.93
CA TRP A 144 -0.64 -0.96 -26.02
C TRP A 144 -0.35 0.50 -25.69
N SER A 145 -0.72 0.96 -24.50
CA SER A 145 -0.56 2.35 -24.04
C SER A 145 0.91 2.76 -23.95
N PHE A 146 1.74 1.90 -23.36
CA PHE A 146 3.19 2.11 -23.26
C PHE A 146 3.85 2.23 -24.63
N ARG A 147 3.50 1.33 -25.57
CA ARG A 147 3.99 1.42 -26.96
C ARG A 147 3.53 2.70 -27.64
N LYS A 148 2.27 3.10 -27.43
CA LYS A 148 1.71 4.33 -28.01
C LYS A 148 2.47 5.58 -27.54
N GLN A 149 2.75 5.67 -26.24
CA GLN A 149 3.50 6.77 -25.65
C GLN A 149 4.97 6.80 -26.12
N ALA A 150 5.57 5.63 -26.33
CA ALA A 150 6.92 5.51 -26.87
C ALA A 150 7.02 5.80 -28.39
N GLY A 151 5.89 6.06 -29.07
CA GLY A 151 5.86 6.27 -30.52
C GLY A 151 6.15 5.00 -31.34
N LEU A 152 5.97 3.82 -30.74
CA LEU A 152 6.16 2.52 -31.39
C LEU A 152 4.88 2.04 -32.07
N GLU A 153 5.01 1.00 -32.91
CA GLU A 153 3.85 0.30 -33.45
C GLU A 153 3.05 -0.35 -32.32
N THR A 154 1.73 -0.22 -32.38
CA THR A 154 0.79 -0.70 -31.37
C THR A 154 -0.10 -1.81 -31.96
N PRO A 155 0.40 -3.06 -32.06
CA PRO A 155 -0.47 -4.17 -32.42
C PRO A 155 -1.53 -4.39 -31.34
N GLY A 156 -2.68 -4.93 -31.74
CA GLY A 156 -3.82 -5.12 -30.84
C GLY A 156 -4.68 -3.87 -30.62
N THR A 157 -5.55 -3.94 -29.62
CA THR A 157 -6.46 -2.85 -29.24
C THR A 157 -6.38 -2.62 -27.74
N PRO A 158 -6.32 -1.38 -27.25
CA PRO A 158 -6.27 -1.12 -25.83
C PRO A 158 -7.50 -1.71 -25.15
N TYR A 159 -7.31 -2.22 -23.93
CA TYR A 159 -8.43 -2.59 -23.10
C TYR A 159 -9.29 -1.37 -22.77
N GLY A 160 -10.57 -1.59 -22.48
CA GLY A 160 -11.47 -0.51 -22.09
C GLY A 160 -11.29 -0.09 -20.62
N GLY A 161 -12.27 0.66 -20.12
CA GLY A 161 -12.28 1.06 -18.71
C GLY A 161 -11.10 1.96 -18.38
N TRP A 162 -10.28 1.55 -17.42
CA TRP A 162 -9.14 2.36 -16.94
C TRP A 162 -7.92 2.29 -17.87
N GLU A 163 -7.90 1.34 -18.80
CA GLU A 163 -6.84 1.19 -19.81
C GLU A 163 -7.23 1.79 -21.18
N ALA A 164 -8.40 2.45 -21.24
CA ALA A 164 -8.90 3.02 -22.48
C ALA A 164 -7.96 4.13 -22.99
N PRO A 165 -7.81 4.31 -24.31
CA PRO A 165 -6.81 5.20 -24.88
C PRO A 165 -7.05 6.69 -24.60
N ASP A 166 -8.26 7.03 -24.15
CA ASP A 166 -8.69 8.37 -23.72
C ASP A 166 -8.51 8.60 -22.20
N VAL A 167 -8.08 7.59 -21.45
CA VAL A 167 -7.78 7.67 -20.02
C VAL A 167 -6.30 7.95 -19.82
N GLU A 168 -5.97 8.89 -18.94
CA GLU A 168 -4.58 9.17 -18.56
C GLU A 168 -4.02 7.97 -17.76
N LEU A 169 -2.94 7.38 -18.28
CA LEU A 169 -2.10 6.40 -17.59
C LEU A 169 -0.81 7.06 -17.09
#